data_AF-A0A849TCM1-F1
#
_entry.id   AF-A0A849TCM1-F1
#
_cell.length_a   1.000
_cell.length_b   1.000
_cell.length_c   1.000
_cell.angle_alpha   90.00
_cell.angle_beta   90.00
_cell.angle_gamma   90.00
#
_symmetry.space_group_name_H-M   'P 1'
#
loop_
_entity.id
_entity.type
_entity.pdbx_description
1 polymer ?
#
loop_
_entity_poly.entity_id
_entity_poly.type
_entity_poly.pdbx_seq_one_letter_code
_entity_poly.pdbx_strand_id
1 'polypeptide(L)' 'MTIPGISIVRSNIITAIVCQPERFKNKHQFWGYCMLVRHIQESGGKIYGNKRVHGRRELRDIFIGAANQQ' A
#
# COMPACT_ATOMS: atom_id res chain seq x y z
N MET A 1 16.87 -9.25 -0.81
CA MET A 1 16.78 -7.87 -1.34
C MET A 1 16.65 -6.94 -0.14
N THR A 2 17.34 -5.80 -0.10
CA THR A 2 17.30 -4.87 1.04
C THR A 2 16.60 -3.58 0.65
N ILE A 3 15.61 -3.15 1.44
CA ILE A 3 14.92 -1.87 1.27
C ILE A 3 15.35 -0.96 2.43
N PRO A 4 15.98 0.20 2.18
CA PRO A 4 16.37 1.13 3.24
C PRO A 4 15.18 1.52 4.12
N GLY A 5 15.36 1.53 5.44
CA GLY A 5 14.30 1.85 6.40
C GLY A 5 13.27 0.73 6.62
N ILE A 6 13.46 -0.46 6.04
CA ILE A 6 12.63 -1.64 6.26
C ILE A 6 13.51 -2.82 6.66
N SER A 7 13.10 -3.58 7.67
CA SER A 7 13.84 -4.76 8.12
C SER A 7 13.94 -5.82 7.00
N ILE A 8 14.97 -6.67 7.06
CA ILE A 8 15.25 -7.63 5.98
C ILE A 8 14.13 -8.64 5.74
N VAL A 9 13.46 -9.08 6.80
CA VAL A 9 12.31 -10.01 6.72
C VAL A 9 11.15 -9.34 5.98
N ARG A 10 10.78 -8.12 6.39
CA ARG A 10 9.69 -7.35 5.77
C ARG A 10 10.02 -7.00 4.32
N SER A 11 11.29 -6.69 4.02
CA SER A 11 11.76 -6.45 2.66
C SER A 11 11.53 -7.66 1.76
N ASN A 12 11.89 -8.86 2.21
CA ASN A 12 11.67 -10.09 1.46
C ASN A 12 10.17 -10.39 1.24
N ILE A 13 9.31 -10.10 2.22
CA ILE A 13 7.85 -10.23 2.08
C ILE A 13 7.32 -9.28 1.00
N ILE A 14 7.76 -8.01 1.00
CA ILE A 14 7.38 -7.04 -0.05
C ILE A 14 7.80 -7.57 -1.43
N THR A 15 9.05 -8.02 -1.58
CA THR A 15 9.56 -8.58 -2.84
C THR A 15 8.74 -9.79 -3.29
N ALA A 16 8.39 -10.71 -2.38
CA ALA A 16 7.61 -11.90 -2.69
C ALA A 16 6.18 -11.58 -3.12
N ILE A 17 5.52 -10.62 -2.47
CA ILE A 17 4.12 -10.24 -2.78
C ILE A 17 4.04 -9.41 -4.06
N VAL A 18 4.99 -8.49 -4.26
CA VAL A 18 4.97 -7.59 -5.41
C VAL A 18 5.42 -8.32 -6.66
N CYS A 19 6.52 -9.09 -6.57
CA CYS A 19 7.19 -9.85 -7.63
C CYS A 19 7.58 -9.01 -8.87
N GLN A 20 6.60 -8.39 -9.53
CA GLN A 20 6.74 -7.52 -10.69
C GLN A 20 6.18 -6.13 -10.38
N PRO A 21 7.03 -5.12 -10.10
CA PRO A 21 6.58 -3.75 -9.80
C PRO A 21 5.92 -3.07 -11.00
N GLU A 22 6.28 -3.48 -12.22
CA GLU A 22 5.79 -2.95 -13.50
C GLU A 22 4.29 -3.15 -13.73
N ARG A 23 3.65 -4.06 -12.98
CA ARG A 23 2.20 -4.28 -13.04
C ARG A 23 1.38 -3.06 -12.58
N PHE A 24 2.00 -2.14 -11.84
CA PHE A 24 1.35 -0.92 -11.39
C PHE A 24 1.69 0.21 -12.36
N LYS A 25 0.66 0.80 -13.00
CA LYS A 25 0.85 1.88 -13.98
C LYS A 25 1.49 3.13 -13.37
N ASN A 26 1.23 3.38 -12.09
CA ASN A 26 1.78 4.51 -11.35
C ASN A 26 1.91 4.19 -9.86
N LYS A 27 2.66 5.03 -9.14
CA LYS A 27 2.86 4.89 -7.68
C LYS A 27 1.55 4.91 -6.88
N HIS A 28 0.53 5.64 -7.37
CA HIS A 28 -0.76 5.77 -6.68
C HIS A 28 -1.54 4.45 -6.69
N GLN A 29 -1.48 3.69 -7.78
CA GLN A 29 -2.05 2.34 -7.83
C GLN A 29 -1.35 1.40 -6.85
N PHE A 30 -0.02 1.50 -6.73
CA PHE A 30 0.73 0.73 -5.75
C PHE A 30 0.31 1.08 -4.30
N TRP A 31 0.20 2.37 -3.98
CA TRP A 31 -0.25 2.80 -2.65
C TRP A 31 -1.70 2.39 -2.34
N GLY A 32 -2.57 2.41 -3.33
CA GLY A 32 -3.94 1.87 -3.23
C GLY A 32 -3.94 0.36 -2.96
N TYR A 33 -3.08 -0.39 -3.65
CA TYR A 33 -2.91 -1.83 -3.44
C TYR A 33 -2.35 -2.16 -2.05
N CYS A 34 -1.45 -1.34 -1.53
CA CYS A 34 -0.95 -1.41 -0.14
C CYS A 34 -1.95 -0.88 0.89
N MET A 35 -3.16 -0.46 0.48
CA MET A 35 -4.20 0.12 1.34
C MET A 35 -3.74 1.33 2.17
N LEU A 36 -2.78 2.10 1.65
CA LEU A 36 -2.23 3.30 2.29
C LEU A 36 -3.09 4.54 2.00
N VAL A 37 -3.94 4.49 0.98
CA VAL A 37 -4.78 5.61 0.53
C VAL A 37 -6.25 5.30 0.79
N ARG A 38 -7.02 6.35 1.11
CA ARG A 38 -8.49 6.32 1.20
C ARG A 38 -9.09 6.97 -0.04
N HIS A 39 -10.10 6.33 -0.61
CA HIS A 39 -10.83 6.84 -1.76
C HIS A 39 -12.18 7.41 -1.30
N ILE A 40 -12.46 8.63 -1.74
CA ILE A 40 -13.74 9.29 -1.49
C ILE A 40 -14.78 8.62 -2.39
N GLN A 41 -15.94 8.30 -1.81
CA GLN A 41 -17.11 7.83 -2.55
C GLN A 41 -17.97 9.04 -2.87
N GLU A 42 -17.86 9.52 -4.11
CA GLU A 42 -18.61 10.66 -4.61
C GLU A 42 -19.51 10.23 -5.76
N SER A 43 -20.76 10.69 -5.76
CA SER A 43 -21.69 10.54 -6.88
C SER A 43 -22.58 11.77 -6.96
N GLY A 44 -22.74 12.34 -8.16
CA GLY A 44 -23.55 13.54 -8.36
C GLY A 44 -23.13 14.74 -7.51
N GLY A 45 -21.83 14.91 -7.23
CA GLY A 45 -21.30 16.00 -6.40
C GLY A 45 -21.52 15.84 -4.89
N LYS A 46 -22.10 14.72 -4.43
CA LYS A 46 -22.29 14.42 -3.02
C LYS A 46 -21.28 13.37 -2.55
N ILE A 47 -20.61 13.66 -1.43
CA ILE A 47 -19.71 12.72 -0.77
C ILE A 47 -20.53 11.84 0.17
N TYR A 48 -20.49 10.53 -0.05
CA TYR A 48 -21.22 9.52 0.74
C TYR A 48 -20.34 8.87 1.82
N GLY A 49 -19.02 8.98 1.68
CA GLY A 49 -18.08 8.43 2.64
C GLY A 49 -16.71 8.19 2.06
N ASN A 50 -15.87 7.52 2.84
CA ASN A 50 -14.49 7.20 2.48
C ASN A 50 -14.28 5.68 2.59
N LYS A 51 -13.82 5.05 1.50
CA LYS A 51 -13.54 3.62 1.44
C LYS A 51 -12.04 3.37 1.21
N ARG A 52 -11.48 2.36 1.88
CA ARG A 52 -10.14 1.86 1.52
C ARG A 52 -10.27 0.96 0.29
N VAL A 53 -9.36 1.12 -0.67
CA VAL A 53 -9.29 0.21 -1.82
C VAL A 53 -9.04 -1.20 -1.32
N HIS A 54 -9.70 -2.17 -1.95
CA HIS A 54 -9.45 -3.57 -1.67
C HIS A 54 -8.03 -3.92 -2.15
N GLY A 55 -7.18 -4.31 -1.21
CA GLY A 55 -5.75 -4.52 -1.45
C GLY A 55 -5.15 -5.47 -0.42
N ARG A 56 -3.82 -5.54 -0.35
CA ARG A 56 -3.09 -6.41 0.58
C ARG A 56 -2.90 -5.71 1.91
N ARG A 57 -3.69 -6.11 2.92
CA ARG A 57 -3.55 -5.62 4.31
C ARG A 57 -2.16 -5.86 4.89
N GLU A 58 -1.52 -6.98 4.56
CA GLU A 58 -0.18 -7.32 5.04
C GLU A 58 0.86 -6.26 4.64
N LEU A 59 0.82 -5.78 3.39
CA LEU A 59 1.69 -4.70 2.94
C LEU A 59 1.44 -3.41 3.72
N ARG A 60 0.17 -3.09 4.01
CA ARG A 60 -0.17 -1.94 4.85
C ARG A 60 0.52 -2.00 6.21
N ASP A 61 0.40 -3.15 6.87
CA ASP A 61 0.89 -3.35 8.23
C ASP A 61 2.44 -3.34 8.26
N ILE A 62 3.10 -3.82 7.19
CA ILE A 62 4.55 -3.67 7.00
C ILE A 62 4.97 -2.20 6.91
N PHE A 63 4.32 -1.41 6.05
CA PHE A 63 4.68 0.01 5.86
C PHE A 63 4.39 0.85 7.10
N ILE A 64 3.22 0.67 7.73
CA ILE A 64 2.89 1.36 8.99
C ILE A 64 3.86 0.93 10.11
N GLY A 65 4.14 -0.36 10.20
CA GLY A 65 5.07 -0.90 11.21
C GLY A 65 6.51 -0.44 11.01
N ALA A 66 6.94 -0.16 9.77
CA ALA A 66 8.25 0.42 9.49
C ALA A 66 8.31 1.91 9.87
N ALA A 67 7.24 2.67 9.61
CA ALA A 67 7.17 4.09 9.97
C ALA A 67 7.21 4.33 11.49
N ASN A 68 6.60 3.43 12.28
CA ASN A 68 6.61 3.52 13.74
C ASN A 68 7.94 3.08 14.39
N GLN A 69 8.88 2.55 13.60
CA GLN A 69 10.18 2.06 14.08
C GLN A 69 11.33 3.01 13.73
N GLN A 70 11.01 4.29 13.49
CA GLN A 70 11.97 5.36 13.24
C GLN A 70 12.48 6.00 14.54
#